data_AF-A0A7C3HXE7-F1
#
_entry.id   AF-A0A7C3HXE7-F1
#
_cell.length_a   1.000
_cell.length_b   1.000
_cell.length_c   1.000
_cell.angle_alpha   90.00
_cell.angle_beta   90.00
_cell.angle_gamma   90.00
#
_symmetry.space_group_name_H-M   'P 1'
#
loop_
_entity.id
_entity.type
_entity.pdbx_description
1 polymer ?
#
loop_
_entity_poly.entity_id
_entity_poly.type
_entity_poly.pdbx_seq_one_letter_code
_entity_poly.pdbx_strand_id
1 'polypeptide(L)'
;MKASEPPASHHAYRPAPAGAALYVIAVSIGGSLALTALASQDAVAAYEAFVSSPPIVEELVFEDEPNDADGAIAMFGPDASVFYRVRWQPGAFLLLCLRGNGAHQGNTVVRGSGRVGNFFWSYSEEGGISLYTRTDASVLHEASNGVVQTHLAHLRIAAEILNLGVPAEDIGAVRWTRHRFKFTNSLNYLWEGQLVTNREGRVSEILQTARDLRSGQTYHHKTRLGYRDSQSLPSSIRHYTDFGPARGWQLMKSFRIHALETNATPLPPAMFLYDFLNLANTNIIAYSNNMRFLVVKGKTVPINVRPAPTRREVVIKRTALIVLFSVGAAFPWLLWRVTAKRNRNLVS
;
A
#
# COMPACT_ATOMS: atom_id res chain seq x y z
N MET A 1 -0.51 23.81 -71.82
CA MET A 1 0.71 23.90 -70.97
C MET A 1 0.32 23.43 -69.58
N LYS A 2 0.57 22.15 -69.30
CA LYS A 2 1.76 21.59 -68.60
C LYS A 2 1.67 21.79 -67.09
N ALA A 3 1.46 20.64 -66.44
CA ALA A 3 1.35 20.37 -65.03
C ALA A 3 2.66 20.57 -64.26
N SER A 4 2.53 20.72 -62.94
CA SER A 4 3.50 20.16 -61.98
C SER A 4 2.86 20.06 -60.60
N GLU A 5 2.49 18.84 -60.21
CA GLU A 5 2.29 18.41 -58.82
C GLU A 5 3.65 18.32 -58.09
N PRO A 6 3.69 18.51 -56.76
CA PRO A 6 4.79 18.04 -55.92
C PRO A 6 4.47 16.72 -55.20
N PRO A 7 5.50 15.95 -54.80
CA PRO A 7 5.44 14.50 -54.73
C PRO A 7 4.91 13.92 -53.42
N ALA A 8 4.23 12.77 -53.57
CA ALA A 8 3.89 11.83 -52.52
C ALA A 8 5.15 11.23 -51.88
N SER A 9 5.33 11.40 -50.58
CA SER A 9 6.29 10.65 -49.78
C SER A 9 5.66 9.33 -49.31
N HIS A 10 6.03 8.25 -49.98
CA HIS A 10 5.82 6.88 -49.53
C HIS A 10 6.62 6.61 -48.25
N HIS A 11 5.94 6.59 -47.09
CA HIS A 11 6.44 5.83 -45.95
C HIS A 11 5.83 4.43 -45.99
N ALA A 12 6.67 3.48 -46.38
CA ALA A 12 6.40 2.06 -46.38
C ALA A 12 5.96 1.59 -44.98
N TYR A 13 4.76 1.03 -44.90
CA TYR A 13 4.30 0.26 -43.76
C TYR A 13 5.13 -1.03 -43.68
N ARG A 14 6.09 -1.06 -42.76
CA ARG A 14 6.81 -2.27 -42.37
C ARG A 14 5.95 -2.99 -41.31
N PRO A 15 5.37 -4.16 -41.57
CA PRO A 15 4.79 -4.96 -40.49
C PRO A 15 5.94 -5.49 -39.63
N ALA A 16 6.05 -4.97 -38.41
CA ALA A 16 6.87 -5.55 -37.36
C ALA A 16 6.16 -6.81 -36.80
N PRO A 17 6.93 -7.81 -36.35
CA PRO A 17 6.53 -9.21 -36.36
C PRO A 17 5.47 -9.57 -35.33
N ALA A 18 4.67 -10.57 -35.68
CA ALA A 18 3.73 -11.27 -34.83
C ALA A 18 4.43 -11.80 -33.55
N GLY A 19 4.38 -11.01 -32.48
CA GLY A 19 4.95 -11.36 -31.17
C GLY A 19 4.17 -10.81 -29.97
N ALA A 20 3.07 -10.09 -30.21
CA ALA A 20 2.25 -9.47 -29.16
C ALA A 20 0.83 -10.04 -29.04
N ALA A 21 0.49 -11.09 -29.81
CA ALA A 21 -0.83 -11.72 -29.82
C ALA A 21 -1.01 -12.88 -28.82
N LEU A 22 0.03 -13.20 -28.03
CA LEU A 22 0.00 -14.33 -27.08
C LEU A 22 -0.16 -13.92 -25.59
N TYR A 23 -0.20 -12.63 -25.28
CA TYR A 23 -0.40 -12.14 -23.90
C TYR A 23 -1.84 -11.70 -23.56
N VAL A 24 -2.70 -11.55 -24.57
CA VAL A 24 -4.10 -11.11 -24.36
C VAL A 24 -5.04 -12.29 -24.05
N ILE A 25 -4.67 -13.52 -24.44
CA ILE A 25 -5.49 -14.72 -24.19
C ILE A 25 -5.27 -15.27 -22.77
N ALA A 26 -4.14 -14.97 -22.11
CA ALA A 26 -3.90 -15.39 -20.73
C ALA A 26 -4.68 -14.57 -19.68
N VAL A 27 -4.99 -13.30 -19.98
CA VAL A 27 -5.69 -12.40 -19.06
C VAL A 27 -7.22 -12.62 -19.07
N SER A 28 -7.79 -13.03 -20.22
CA SER A 28 -9.22 -13.37 -20.31
C SER A 28 -9.59 -14.72 -19.68
N ILE A 29 -8.64 -15.66 -19.61
CA ILE A 29 -8.87 -16.97 -18.97
C ILE A 29 -8.82 -16.85 -17.44
N GLY A 30 -7.95 -15.99 -16.88
CA GLY A 30 -7.87 -15.76 -15.43
C GLY A 30 -9.12 -15.11 -14.82
N GLY A 31 -9.69 -14.09 -15.49
CA GLY A 31 -10.95 -13.46 -15.06
C GLY A 31 -12.15 -14.41 -15.15
N SER A 32 -12.17 -15.28 -16.16
CA SER A 32 -13.24 -16.28 -16.34
C SER A 32 -13.18 -17.38 -15.29
N LEU A 33 -11.97 -17.83 -14.89
CA LEU A 33 -11.75 -18.85 -13.86
C LEU A 33 -12.07 -18.35 -12.44
N ALA A 34 -11.83 -17.08 -12.12
CA ALA A 34 -12.21 -16.51 -10.83
C ALA A 34 -13.75 -16.43 -10.66
N LEU A 35 -14.48 -16.18 -11.76
CA LEU A 35 -15.96 -16.21 -11.77
C LEU A 35 -16.53 -17.64 -11.78
N THR A 36 -15.86 -18.62 -12.43
CA THR A 36 -16.28 -20.03 -12.33
C THR A 36 -15.94 -20.67 -10.99
N ALA A 37 -14.87 -20.23 -10.31
CA ALA A 37 -14.54 -20.68 -8.96
C ALA A 37 -15.56 -20.21 -7.91
N LEU A 38 -16.15 -19.01 -8.09
CA LEU A 38 -17.28 -18.54 -7.29
C LEU A 38 -18.59 -19.32 -7.55
N ALA A 39 -18.65 -20.09 -8.66
CA ALA A 39 -19.76 -20.96 -9.02
C ALA A 39 -19.52 -22.45 -8.64
N SER A 40 -18.38 -22.79 -8.03
CA SER A 40 -18.13 -24.15 -7.58
C SER A 40 -18.97 -24.48 -6.33
N GLN A 41 -19.48 -25.71 -6.24
CA GLN A 41 -20.12 -26.20 -5.00
C GLN A 41 -19.10 -26.52 -3.90
N ASP A 42 -17.80 -26.46 -4.20
CA ASP A 42 -16.71 -26.73 -3.26
C ASP A 42 -16.13 -25.40 -2.74
N ALA A 43 -16.57 -25.01 -1.56
CA ALA A 43 -16.16 -23.78 -0.90
C ALA A 43 -14.64 -23.69 -0.67
N VAL A 44 -13.94 -24.82 -0.53
CA VAL A 44 -12.48 -24.84 -0.38
C VAL A 44 -11.81 -24.50 -1.70
N ALA A 45 -12.25 -25.12 -2.80
CA ALA A 45 -11.72 -24.81 -4.13
C ALA A 45 -11.99 -23.34 -4.53
N ALA A 46 -13.16 -22.81 -4.19
CA ALA A 46 -13.50 -21.40 -4.40
C ALA A 46 -12.54 -20.47 -3.64
N TYR A 47 -12.29 -20.78 -2.36
CA TYR A 47 -11.32 -20.05 -1.53
C TYR A 47 -9.91 -20.10 -2.12
N GLU A 48 -9.42 -21.30 -2.47
CA GLU A 48 -8.08 -21.49 -3.02
C GLU A 48 -7.88 -20.70 -4.32
N ALA A 49 -8.86 -20.77 -5.22
CA ALA A 49 -8.84 -20.05 -6.50
C ALA A 49 -8.82 -18.53 -6.28
N PHE A 50 -9.64 -18.01 -5.36
CA PHE A 50 -9.64 -16.59 -5.03
C PHE A 50 -8.27 -16.13 -4.51
N VAL A 51 -7.66 -16.86 -3.58
CA VAL A 51 -6.36 -16.47 -3.01
C VAL A 51 -5.21 -16.62 -4.03
N SER A 52 -5.26 -17.62 -4.91
CA SER A 52 -4.23 -17.83 -5.92
C SER A 52 -4.33 -16.91 -7.13
N SER A 53 -5.53 -16.46 -7.48
CA SER A 53 -5.78 -15.62 -8.64
C SER A 53 -7.02 -14.74 -8.40
N PRO A 54 -6.93 -13.75 -7.50
CA PRO A 54 -8.07 -12.93 -7.16
C PRO A 54 -8.57 -12.19 -8.40
N PRO A 55 -9.91 -12.05 -8.56
CA PRO A 55 -10.48 -11.26 -9.64
C PRO A 55 -10.12 -9.79 -9.47
N ILE A 56 -10.42 -8.98 -10.50
CA ILE A 56 -10.33 -7.53 -10.39
C ILE A 56 -11.30 -7.07 -9.30
N VAL A 57 -10.79 -6.25 -8.39
CA VAL A 57 -11.54 -5.70 -7.26
C VAL A 57 -11.98 -4.29 -7.63
N GLU A 58 -13.26 -4.15 -7.96
CA GLU A 58 -13.90 -2.86 -8.25
C GLU A 58 -14.15 -2.06 -6.98
N GLU A 59 -14.50 -2.76 -5.92
CA GLU A 59 -14.66 -2.17 -4.60
C GLU A 59 -14.46 -3.23 -3.52
N LEU A 60 -13.55 -2.97 -2.59
CA LEU A 60 -13.44 -3.69 -1.34
C LEU A 60 -13.55 -2.67 -0.21
N VAL A 61 -14.51 -2.86 0.69
CA VAL A 61 -14.67 -2.05 1.91
C VAL A 61 -14.47 -2.93 3.12
N PHE A 62 -13.52 -2.58 3.97
CA PHE A 62 -13.28 -3.29 5.22
C PHE A 62 -12.95 -2.34 6.36
N GLU A 63 -13.10 -2.83 7.57
CA GLU A 63 -12.84 -2.15 8.83
C GLU A 63 -11.77 -2.92 9.61
N ASP A 64 -10.84 -2.18 10.22
CA ASP A 64 -9.94 -2.69 11.26
C ASP A 64 -10.70 -2.60 12.60
N GLU A 65 -11.09 -3.76 13.14
CA GLU A 65 -11.81 -3.81 14.40
C GLU A 65 -10.80 -3.63 15.54
N PRO A 66 -10.92 -2.57 16.36
CA PRO A 66 -10.10 -2.45 17.55
C PRO A 66 -10.30 -3.67 18.45
N ASN A 67 -9.19 -4.25 18.92
CA ASN A 67 -9.24 -5.38 19.83
C ASN A 67 -9.72 -4.90 21.22
N ASP A 68 -11.00 -5.04 21.52
CA ASP A 68 -11.57 -4.69 22.84
C ASP A 68 -10.97 -5.52 24.00
N ALA A 69 -10.27 -6.62 23.72
CA ALA A 69 -9.92 -7.61 24.73
C ALA A 69 -8.44 -7.65 25.17
N ASP A 70 -7.45 -7.19 24.37
CA ASP A 70 -6.03 -7.54 24.64
C ASP A 70 -5.00 -6.43 24.36
N GLY A 71 -5.42 -5.16 24.32
CA GLY A 71 -4.46 -4.04 24.31
C GLY A 71 -3.67 -3.88 23.01
N ALA A 72 -4.16 -4.42 21.88
CA ALA A 72 -3.64 -3.99 20.59
C ALA A 72 -4.08 -2.53 20.37
N ILE A 73 -3.10 -1.64 20.34
CA ILE A 73 -3.31 -0.23 20.08
C ILE A 73 -3.81 -0.12 18.64
N ALA A 74 -5.07 0.28 18.46
CA ALA A 74 -5.59 0.67 17.15
C ALA A 74 -4.57 1.62 16.51
N MET A 75 -4.21 1.37 15.25
CA MET A 75 -3.16 2.13 14.55
C MET A 75 -3.40 3.65 14.59
N PHE A 76 -4.66 4.07 14.84
CA PHE A 76 -5.11 5.44 14.95
C PHE A 76 -5.96 5.71 16.20
N GLY A 77 -5.57 5.20 17.37
CA GLY A 77 -6.21 5.57 18.64
C GLY A 77 -7.64 5.03 18.83
N PRO A 78 -8.22 5.22 20.03
CA PRO A 78 -9.40 4.47 20.49
C PRO A 78 -10.76 4.93 19.93
N ASP A 79 -10.89 6.13 19.37
CA ASP A 79 -12.22 6.79 19.26
C ASP A 79 -12.85 6.87 17.85
N ALA A 80 -12.30 6.22 16.82
CA ALA A 80 -12.96 6.17 15.52
C ALA A 80 -12.66 4.88 14.74
N SER A 81 -13.71 4.15 14.33
CA SER A 81 -13.59 3.06 13.36
C SER A 81 -12.89 3.56 12.09
N VAL A 82 -11.85 2.84 11.68
CA VAL A 82 -11.08 3.13 10.48
C VAL A 82 -11.55 2.22 9.37
N PHE A 83 -12.09 2.81 8.32
CA PHE A 83 -12.54 2.10 7.14
C PHE A 83 -11.52 2.24 6.01
N TYR A 84 -11.38 1.18 5.25
CA TYR A 84 -10.55 1.14 4.06
C TYR A 84 -11.43 0.86 2.86
N ARG A 85 -11.25 1.65 1.81
CA ARG A 85 -11.84 1.41 0.49
C ARG A 85 -10.72 1.11 -0.49
N VAL A 86 -10.77 -0.04 -1.14
CA VAL A 86 -9.72 -0.55 -2.00
C VAL A 86 -10.25 -0.84 -3.40
N ARG A 87 -9.43 -0.54 -4.39
CA ARG A 87 -9.52 -1.09 -5.74
C ARG A 87 -8.22 -1.75 -6.11
N TRP A 88 -8.29 -2.86 -6.82
CA TRP A 88 -7.09 -3.60 -7.20
C TRP A 88 -7.27 -4.33 -8.52
N GLN A 89 -6.22 -4.26 -9.34
CA GLN A 89 -6.01 -5.15 -10.48
C GLN A 89 -4.51 -5.30 -10.73
N PRO A 90 -4.06 -6.29 -11.51
CA PRO A 90 -2.67 -6.37 -11.93
C PRO A 90 -2.18 -5.03 -12.52
N GLY A 91 -1.16 -4.43 -11.90
CA GLY A 91 -0.55 -3.18 -12.34
C GLY A 91 -1.25 -1.87 -11.91
N ALA A 92 -2.39 -1.94 -11.22
CA ALA A 92 -3.04 -0.75 -10.67
C ALA A 92 -3.70 -1.00 -9.30
N PHE A 93 -3.61 0.00 -8.43
CA PHE A 93 -4.04 -0.10 -7.04
C PHE A 93 -4.54 1.24 -6.53
N LEU A 94 -5.53 1.20 -5.67
CA LEU A 94 -6.00 2.35 -4.92
C LEU A 94 -6.42 1.88 -3.53
N LEU A 95 -6.03 2.63 -2.52
CA LEU A 95 -6.55 2.50 -1.17
C LEU A 95 -6.82 3.89 -0.60
N LEU A 96 -8.00 4.03 0.01
CA LEU A 96 -8.41 5.17 0.79
C LEU A 96 -8.65 4.73 2.23
N CYS A 97 -8.08 5.47 3.16
CA CYS A 97 -8.36 5.38 4.59
C CYS A 97 -9.36 6.47 4.94
N LEU A 98 -10.49 6.05 5.49
CA LEU A 98 -11.67 6.84 5.74
C LEU A 98 -11.93 6.88 7.25
N ARG A 99 -12.24 8.07 7.77
CA ARG A 99 -12.70 8.26 9.16
C ARG A 99 -14.19 8.62 9.14
N GLY A 100 -15.00 7.94 9.96
CA GLY A 100 -16.43 8.25 10.12
C GLY A 100 -17.23 7.28 10.99
N ASN A 101 -18.46 7.65 11.31
CA ASN A 101 -19.32 7.00 12.32
C ASN A 101 -20.16 5.83 11.78
N GLY A 102 -19.59 4.96 10.95
CA GLY A 102 -20.19 3.66 10.61
C GLY A 102 -21.27 3.61 9.52
N ALA A 103 -21.60 4.72 8.84
CA ALA A 103 -22.65 4.75 7.82
C ALA A 103 -22.16 4.71 6.35
N HIS A 104 -20.85 4.57 6.09
CA HIS A 104 -20.19 4.61 4.77
C HIS A 104 -20.42 5.90 3.91
N GLN A 105 -21.42 6.72 4.24
CA GLN A 105 -21.74 8.00 3.61
C GLN A 105 -21.16 9.16 4.42
N GLY A 106 -20.52 10.12 3.75
CA GLY A 106 -19.97 11.33 4.39
C GLY A 106 -18.59 11.17 5.03
N ASN A 107 -17.88 10.05 4.77
CA ASN A 107 -16.56 9.82 5.34
C ASN A 107 -15.48 10.75 4.77
N THR A 108 -14.69 11.36 5.66
CA THR A 108 -13.53 12.16 5.26
C THR A 108 -12.35 11.25 4.95
N VAL A 109 -11.75 11.42 3.78
CA VAL A 109 -10.48 10.76 3.45
C VAL A 109 -9.39 11.39 4.29
N VAL A 110 -8.76 10.59 5.15
CA VAL A 110 -7.65 11.04 6.02
C VAL A 110 -6.30 10.69 5.41
N ARG A 111 -6.21 9.57 4.70
CA ARG A 111 -5.02 9.10 3.98
C ARG A 111 -5.40 8.29 2.77
N GLY A 112 -4.51 8.18 1.80
CA GLY A 112 -4.70 7.30 0.67
C GLY A 112 -3.43 7.12 -0.14
N SER A 113 -3.44 6.14 -1.02
CA SER A 113 -2.43 6.01 -2.06
C SER A 113 -2.99 5.27 -3.26
N GLY A 114 -2.40 5.50 -4.42
CA GLY A 114 -2.68 4.69 -5.57
C GLY A 114 -1.49 4.60 -6.51
N ARG A 115 -1.65 3.69 -7.47
CA ARG A 115 -0.69 3.43 -8.53
C ARG A 115 -1.44 3.04 -9.79
N VAL A 116 -0.98 3.53 -10.92
CA VAL A 116 -1.34 2.99 -12.24
C VAL A 116 -0.12 2.98 -13.15
N GLY A 117 0.31 1.78 -13.54
CA GLY A 117 1.55 1.60 -14.30
C GLY A 117 2.77 2.12 -13.54
N ASN A 118 3.41 3.17 -14.07
CA ASN A 118 4.58 3.83 -13.49
C ASN A 118 4.24 5.06 -12.63
N PHE A 119 2.96 5.44 -12.56
CA PHE A 119 2.53 6.59 -11.78
C PHE A 119 2.07 6.16 -10.39
N PHE A 120 2.51 6.88 -9.37
CA PHE A 120 2.19 6.65 -7.96
C PHE A 120 1.74 7.96 -7.34
N TRP A 121 0.85 7.87 -6.36
CA TRP A 121 0.46 9.00 -5.54
C TRP A 121 0.17 8.55 -4.11
N SER A 122 0.34 9.47 -3.17
CA SER A 122 -0.08 9.31 -1.79
C SER A 122 -0.71 10.61 -1.29
N TYR A 123 -1.66 10.49 -0.37
CA TYR A 123 -2.35 11.61 0.24
C TYR A 123 -2.34 11.44 1.76
N SER A 124 -2.13 12.54 2.48
CA SER A 124 -2.43 12.66 3.90
C SER A 124 -3.09 14.00 4.18
N GLU A 125 -4.01 14.03 5.15
CA GLU A 125 -4.71 15.25 5.57
C GLU A 125 -3.74 16.39 5.94
N GLU A 126 -2.66 16.08 6.66
CA GLU A 126 -1.65 17.06 7.07
C GLU A 126 -0.67 17.45 5.94
N GLY A 127 -0.38 16.52 5.02
CA GLY A 127 0.67 16.67 4.02
C GLY A 127 0.19 17.01 2.61
N GLY A 128 -1.12 16.96 2.38
CA GLY A 128 -1.71 17.07 1.05
C GLY A 128 -1.39 15.85 0.19
N ILE A 129 -1.47 16.03 -1.14
CA ILE A 129 -1.15 14.97 -2.09
C ILE A 129 0.30 15.07 -2.55
N SER A 130 0.96 13.92 -2.64
CA SER A 130 2.30 13.69 -3.17
C SER A 130 2.24 12.77 -4.37
N LEU A 131 3.01 13.08 -5.42
CA LEU A 131 3.03 12.31 -6.68
C LEU A 131 4.41 11.69 -6.91
N TYR A 132 4.51 10.65 -7.72
CA TYR A 132 5.79 10.09 -8.16
C TYR A 132 5.59 9.36 -9.49
N THR A 133 6.52 9.54 -10.43
CA THR A 133 6.52 8.80 -11.70
C THR A 133 7.82 8.02 -11.82
N ARG A 134 7.72 6.70 -11.89
CA ARG A 134 8.85 5.80 -12.10
C ARG A 134 9.43 5.99 -13.49
N THR A 135 10.75 6.16 -13.55
CA THR A 135 11.57 6.09 -14.74
C THR A 135 12.69 5.07 -14.51
N ASP A 136 13.34 4.59 -15.57
CA ASP A 136 14.42 3.61 -15.44
C ASP A 136 15.54 4.07 -14.49
N ALA A 137 15.85 5.37 -14.51
CA ALA A 137 16.84 5.97 -13.63
C ALA A 137 16.38 6.07 -12.16
N SER A 138 15.08 6.19 -11.90
CA SER A 138 14.54 6.42 -10.55
C SER A 138 14.36 5.13 -9.75
N VAL A 139 14.34 3.96 -10.40
CA VAL A 139 14.13 2.63 -9.78
C VAL A 139 15.14 2.37 -8.66
N LEU A 140 16.40 2.78 -8.84
CA LEU A 140 17.48 2.60 -7.86
C LEU A 140 17.25 3.37 -6.54
N HIS A 141 16.30 4.29 -6.51
CA HIS A 141 16.02 5.15 -5.36
C HIS A 141 14.61 4.96 -4.78
N GLU A 142 13.83 3.99 -5.30
CA GLU A 142 12.46 3.76 -4.84
C GLU A 142 12.38 3.25 -3.40
N ALA A 143 13.40 2.53 -2.94
CA ALA A 143 13.48 2.04 -1.57
C ALA A 143 13.46 3.17 -0.51
N SER A 144 13.86 4.39 -0.88
CA SER A 144 13.84 5.57 0.00
C SER A 144 12.78 6.61 -0.39
N ASN A 145 11.98 6.35 -1.43
CA ASN A 145 10.95 7.28 -1.88
C ASN A 145 9.68 7.16 -1.01
N GLY A 146 9.31 8.25 -0.32
CA GLY A 146 8.16 8.24 0.58
C GLY A 146 6.83 7.85 -0.08
N VAL A 147 6.57 8.27 -1.32
CA VAL A 147 5.32 7.92 -2.05
C VAL A 147 5.26 6.43 -2.34
N VAL A 148 6.38 5.85 -2.80
CA VAL A 148 6.48 4.41 -3.06
C VAL A 148 6.37 3.60 -1.76
N GLN A 149 7.04 4.02 -0.69
CA GLN A 149 6.95 3.34 0.60
C GLN A 149 5.53 3.40 1.20
N THR A 150 4.83 4.54 1.10
CA THR A 150 3.41 4.64 1.49
C THR A 150 2.54 3.70 0.66
N HIS A 151 2.73 3.68 -0.66
CA HIS A 151 1.99 2.76 -1.54
C HIS A 151 2.22 1.30 -1.15
N LEU A 152 3.48 0.88 -0.92
CA LEU A 152 3.80 -0.49 -0.51
C LEU A 152 3.19 -0.85 0.84
N ALA A 153 3.22 0.07 1.81
CA ALA A 153 2.58 -0.13 3.11
C ALA A 153 1.07 -0.32 2.98
N HIS A 154 0.39 0.53 2.20
CA HIS A 154 -1.05 0.39 1.96
C HIS A 154 -1.40 -0.88 1.17
N LEU A 155 -0.58 -1.24 0.18
CA LEU A 155 -0.76 -2.48 -0.59
C LEU A 155 -0.68 -3.71 0.33
N ARG A 156 0.25 -3.72 1.30
CA ARG A 156 0.36 -4.81 2.28
C ARG A 156 -0.89 -4.96 3.14
N ILE A 157 -1.52 -3.85 3.54
CA ILE A 157 -2.79 -3.89 4.29
C ILE A 157 -3.89 -4.52 3.42
N ALA A 158 -4.02 -4.07 2.17
CA ALA A 158 -4.98 -4.66 1.24
C ALA A 158 -4.68 -6.14 0.94
N ALA A 159 -3.41 -6.51 0.83
CA ALA A 159 -2.97 -7.89 0.59
C ALA A 159 -3.36 -8.82 1.74
N GLU A 160 -3.30 -8.36 2.99
CA GLU A 160 -3.74 -9.14 4.15
C GLU A 160 -5.22 -9.55 4.04
N ILE A 161 -6.05 -8.68 3.48
CA ILE A 161 -7.47 -8.93 3.23
C ILE A 161 -7.68 -9.77 1.97
N LEU A 162 -7.05 -9.41 0.85
CA LEU A 162 -7.24 -10.06 -0.45
C LEU A 162 -6.59 -11.45 -0.54
N ASN A 163 -5.61 -11.75 0.32
CA ASN A 163 -5.09 -13.10 0.50
C ASN A 163 -5.88 -13.90 1.56
N LEU A 164 -7.02 -13.37 2.01
CA LEU A 164 -7.97 -13.98 2.95
C LEU A 164 -7.31 -14.56 4.22
N GLY A 165 -6.30 -13.87 4.77
CA GLY A 165 -5.61 -14.32 5.98
C GLY A 165 -4.37 -15.18 5.77
N VAL A 166 -3.96 -15.41 4.52
CA VAL A 166 -2.61 -15.91 4.19
C VAL A 166 -1.62 -14.73 4.22
N PRO A 167 -0.49 -14.82 4.96
CA PRO A 167 0.45 -13.71 5.16
C PRO A 167 1.41 -13.53 3.96
N ALA A 168 0.87 -13.51 2.75
CA ALA A 168 1.61 -13.20 1.54
C ALA A 168 1.62 -11.68 1.31
N GLU A 169 2.79 -11.13 0.99
CA GLU A 169 2.95 -9.70 0.68
C GLU A 169 2.34 -9.33 -0.67
N ASP A 170 2.37 -10.28 -1.61
CA ASP A 170 1.85 -10.13 -2.96
C ASP A 170 0.45 -10.76 -3.06
N ILE A 171 -0.49 -9.99 -3.63
CA ILE A 171 -1.85 -10.45 -3.91
C ILE A 171 -1.80 -11.48 -5.04
N GLY A 172 -2.38 -12.67 -4.82
CA GLY A 172 -2.39 -13.73 -5.84
C GLY A 172 -1.09 -14.54 -5.96
N ALA A 173 -0.16 -14.42 -5.00
CA ALA A 173 1.11 -15.15 -5.06
C ALA A 173 1.05 -16.57 -4.45
N VAL A 174 0.01 -16.87 -3.66
CA VAL A 174 -0.11 -18.15 -2.97
C VAL A 174 -0.40 -19.26 -3.98
N ARG A 175 0.30 -20.39 -3.84
CA ARG A 175 0.05 -21.61 -4.61
C ARG A 175 -0.31 -22.74 -3.65
N TRP A 176 -1.37 -23.45 -3.97
CA TRP A 176 -1.91 -24.52 -3.15
C TRP A 176 -1.42 -25.89 -3.63
N THR A 177 -1.24 -26.80 -2.68
CA THR A 177 -1.00 -28.22 -2.93
C THR A 177 -1.73 -28.99 -1.86
N ARG A 178 -2.85 -29.63 -2.22
CA ARG A 178 -3.69 -30.40 -1.28
C ARG A 178 -4.09 -29.58 -0.04
N HIS A 179 -4.67 -28.39 -0.24
CA HIS A 179 -5.10 -27.49 0.85
C HIS A 179 -3.97 -26.97 1.75
N ARG A 180 -2.74 -27.00 1.26
CA ARG A 180 -1.56 -26.46 1.92
C ARG A 180 -0.84 -25.48 1.03
N PHE A 181 -0.16 -24.52 1.63
CA PHE A 181 0.73 -23.60 0.93
C PHE A 181 2.10 -23.57 1.57
N LYS A 182 3.10 -23.15 0.78
CA LYS A 182 4.46 -22.93 1.23
C LYS A 182 5.12 -21.83 0.40
N PHE A 183 5.70 -20.82 1.04
CA PHE A 183 6.46 -19.78 0.37
C PHE A 183 7.46 -19.10 1.33
N THR A 184 8.44 -18.41 0.77
CA THR A 184 9.38 -17.58 1.55
C THR A 184 9.09 -16.11 1.28
N ASN A 185 8.92 -15.31 2.32
CA ASN A 185 8.65 -13.87 2.18
C ASN A 185 9.95 -13.04 2.07
N SER A 186 9.81 -11.72 1.85
CA SER A 186 10.96 -10.82 1.69
C SER A 186 11.85 -10.71 2.96
N LEU A 187 11.29 -11.06 4.12
CA LEU A 187 11.97 -11.06 5.40
C LEU A 187 12.76 -12.34 5.70
N ASN A 188 12.81 -13.30 4.76
CA ASN A 188 13.41 -14.63 4.93
C ASN A 188 12.70 -15.53 5.97
N TYR A 189 11.39 -15.36 6.12
CA TYR A 189 10.57 -16.34 6.83
C TYR A 189 10.00 -17.33 5.81
N LEU A 190 10.19 -18.61 6.10
CA LEU A 190 9.48 -19.69 5.43
C LEU A 190 8.11 -19.84 6.08
N TRP A 191 7.07 -19.57 5.31
CA TRP A 191 5.69 -19.75 5.71
C TRP A 191 5.16 -21.06 5.15
N GLU A 192 4.55 -21.86 6.03
CA GLU A 192 3.80 -23.05 5.70
C GLU A 192 2.41 -22.92 6.32
N GLY A 193 1.37 -23.38 5.62
CA GLY A 193 0.04 -23.39 6.20
C GLY A 193 -0.88 -24.43 5.61
N GLN A 194 -1.97 -24.69 6.35
CA GLN A 194 -2.98 -25.69 6.02
C GLN A 194 -4.37 -25.13 6.31
N LEU A 195 -5.31 -25.39 5.40
CA LEU A 195 -6.72 -25.07 5.57
C LEU A 195 -7.41 -26.08 6.49
N VAL A 196 -8.30 -25.59 7.33
CA VAL A 196 -9.21 -26.38 8.17
C VAL A 196 -10.63 -25.96 7.84
N THR A 197 -11.49 -26.95 7.59
CA THR A 197 -12.90 -26.72 7.22
C THR A 197 -13.85 -26.94 8.38
N ASN A 198 -14.97 -26.24 8.38
CA ASN A 198 -16.10 -26.48 9.29
C ASN A 198 -17.00 -27.62 8.78
N ARG A 199 -18.13 -27.84 9.48
CA ARG A 199 -19.12 -28.88 9.15
C ARG A 199 -19.85 -28.60 7.83
N GLU A 200 -19.92 -27.33 7.44
CA GLU A 200 -20.53 -26.86 6.21
C GLU A 200 -19.56 -26.92 5.01
N GLY A 201 -18.35 -27.45 5.20
CA GLY A 201 -17.33 -27.57 4.15
C GLY A 201 -16.62 -26.26 3.78
N ARG A 202 -16.87 -25.17 4.50
CA ARG A 202 -16.20 -23.87 4.32
C ARG A 202 -14.88 -23.83 5.09
N VAL A 203 -13.91 -23.08 4.59
CA VAL A 203 -12.63 -22.87 5.29
C VAL A 203 -12.87 -22.02 6.53
N SER A 204 -12.71 -22.57 7.73
CA SER A 204 -12.93 -21.87 9.00
C SER A 204 -11.64 -21.38 9.63
N GLU A 205 -10.54 -22.11 9.45
CA GLU A 205 -9.24 -21.73 9.99
C GLU A 205 -8.11 -21.99 8.99
N ILE A 206 -7.04 -21.23 9.14
CA ILE A 206 -5.76 -21.45 8.46
C ILE A 206 -4.73 -21.61 9.55
N LEU A 207 -4.18 -22.81 9.68
CA LEU A 207 -3.07 -23.08 10.61
C LEU A 207 -1.77 -22.78 9.91
N GLN A 208 -0.91 -21.99 10.54
CA GLN A 208 0.25 -21.39 9.90
C GLN A 208 1.48 -21.53 10.78
N THR A 209 2.62 -21.77 10.15
CA THR A 209 3.91 -21.82 10.80
C THR A 209 4.87 -20.94 10.03
N ALA A 210 5.50 -19.99 10.73
CA ALA A 210 6.56 -19.15 10.20
C ALA A 210 7.89 -19.61 10.80
N ARG A 211 8.85 -19.99 9.96
CA ARG A 211 10.21 -20.31 10.38
C ARG A 211 11.16 -19.23 9.90
N ASP A 212 11.82 -18.56 10.83
CA ASP A 212 12.92 -17.65 10.51
C ASP A 212 14.10 -18.49 9.98
N LEU A 213 14.46 -18.29 8.72
CA LEU A 213 15.56 -19.04 8.10
C LEU A 213 16.94 -18.63 8.60
N ARG A 214 17.06 -17.49 9.30
CA ARG A 214 18.32 -17.01 9.88
C ARG A 214 18.56 -17.59 11.27
N SER A 215 17.58 -17.45 12.16
CA SER A 215 17.69 -17.94 13.54
C SER A 215 17.25 -19.40 13.72
N GLY A 216 16.50 -19.94 12.76
CA GLY A 216 15.87 -21.26 12.86
C GLY A 216 14.63 -21.28 13.77
N GLN A 217 14.29 -20.16 14.41
CA GLN A 217 13.14 -20.07 15.30
C GLN A 217 11.82 -20.27 14.54
N THR A 218 10.85 -20.86 15.22
CA THR A 218 9.54 -21.20 14.66
C THR A 218 8.45 -20.50 15.47
N TYR A 219 7.50 -19.92 14.74
CA TYR A 219 6.36 -19.19 15.27
C TYR A 219 5.08 -19.82 14.73
N HIS A 220 4.09 -19.97 15.60
CA HIS A 220 2.81 -20.54 15.23
C HIS A 220 1.75 -19.44 15.17
N HIS A 221 1.02 -19.47 14.07
CA HIS A 221 -0.02 -18.51 13.74
C HIS A 221 -1.30 -19.28 13.39
N LYS A 222 -2.44 -18.66 13.61
CA LYS A 222 -3.70 -19.13 13.04
C LYS A 222 -4.53 -17.95 12.59
N THR A 223 -5.21 -18.12 11.48
CA THR A 223 -6.21 -17.16 11.03
C THR A 223 -7.57 -17.81 11.09
N ARG A 224 -8.52 -17.17 11.78
CA ARG A 224 -9.92 -17.59 11.83
C ARG A 224 -10.74 -16.79 10.83
N LEU A 225 -11.61 -17.49 10.12
CA LEU A 225 -12.45 -16.95 9.08
C LEU A 225 -13.92 -17.03 9.51
N GLY A 226 -14.59 -15.88 9.51
CA GLY A 226 -16.02 -15.78 9.76
C GLY A 226 -16.78 -15.52 8.47
N TYR A 227 -17.99 -16.05 8.35
CA TYR A 227 -18.87 -15.88 7.19
C TYR A 227 -20.18 -15.26 7.64
N ARG A 228 -20.69 -14.29 6.87
CA ARG A 228 -22.08 -13.83 6.97
C ARG A 228 -22.94 -14.61 5.99
N ASP A 229 -24.06 -15.11 6.47
CA ASP A 229 -25.12 -15.72 5.65
C ASP A 229 -24.62 -16.71 4.57
N SER A 230 -25.22 -16.65 3.38
CA SER A 230 -24.93 -17.46 2.20
C SER A 230 -23.67 -17.03 1.42
N GLN A 231 -22.79 -16.20 1.99
CA GLN A 231 -21.56 -15.79 1.30
C GLN A 231 -20.57 -16.95 1.16
N SER A 232 -19.95 -17.06 -0.03
CA SER A 232 -18.93 -18.05 -0.34
C SER A 232 -17.53 -17.66 0.16
N LEU A 233 -17.29 -16.35 0.34
CA LEU A 233 -16.04 -15.80 0.86
C LEU A 233 -16.21 -15.32 2.31
N PRO A 234 -15.13 -15.31 3.11
CA PRO A 234 -15.21 -14.87 4.49
C PRO A 234 -15.47 -13.36 4.57
N SER A 235 -16.29 -12.97 5.54
CA SER A 235 -16.60 -11.57 5.88
C SER A 235 -15.84 -11.07 7.11
N SER A 236 -15.11 -11.94 7.79
CA SER A 236 -14.27 -11.58 8.95
C SER A 236 -12.98 -12.41 8.94
N ILE A 237 -11.87 -11.75 9.25
CA ILE A 237 -10.53 -12.33 9.28
C ILE A 237 -9.89 -11.96 10.62
N ARG A 238 -9.54 -12.96 11.43
CA ARG A 238 -8.93 -12.76 12.75
C ARG A 238 -7.61 -13.49 12.85
N HIS A 239 -6.52 -12.75 13.02
CA HIS A 239 -5.17 -13.31 13.08
C HIS A 239 -4.70 -13.46 14.51
N TYR A 240 -4.23 -14.65 14.87
CA TYR A 240 -3.71 -14.98 16.18
C TYR A 240 -2.27 -15.48 16.08
N THR A 241 -1.48 -15.15 17.11
CA THR A 241 -0.13 -15.68 17.30
C THR A 241 -0.08 -16.47 18.60
N ASP A 242 0.59 -17.62 18.59
CA ASP A 242 0.86 -18.40 19.79
C ASP A 242 2.13 -17.87 20.49
N PHE A 243 1.97 -17.44 21.73
CA PHE A 243 3.06 -16.97 22.58
C PHE A 243 3.54 -18.04 23.59
N GLY A 244 3.19 -19.30 23.34
CA GLY A 244 3.60 -20.44 24.15
C GLY A 244 2.73 -20.64 25.39
N PRO A 245 3.07 -21.62 26.27
CA PRO A 245 2.18 -22.12 27.31
C PRO A 245 1.75 -21.07 28.35
N ALA A 246 2.54 -20.00 28.55
CA ALA A 246 2.24 -18.97 29.53
C ALA A 246 1.19 -17.95 29.05
N ARG A 247 1.10 -17.69 27.74
CA ARG A 247 0.25 -16.63 27.16
C ARG A 247 -0.77 -17.16 26.15
N GLY A 248 -0.53 -18.35 25.60
CA GLY A 248 -1.37 -18.99 24.61
C GLY A 248 -1.54 -18.16 23.34
N TRP A 249 -2.66 -18.39 22.68
CA TRP A 249 -3.07 -17.66 21.47
C TRP A 249 -3.56 -16.27 21.81
N GLN A 250 -2.94 -15.25 21.22
CA GLN A 250 -3.39 -13.86 21.35
C GLN A 250 -3.85 -13.31 20.01
N LEU A 251 -4.96 -12.58 20.03
CA LEU A 251 -5.50 -11.90 18.85
C LEU A 251 -4.61 -10.70 18.52
N MET A 252 -4.01 -10.71 17.34
CA MET A 252 -3.11 -9.65 16.88
C MET A 252 -3.86 -8.61 16.05
N LYS A 253 -4.79 -9.06 15.21
CA LYS A 253 -5.55 -8.22 14.28
C LYS A 253 -6.93 -8.82 14.00
N SER A 254 -7.92 -7.96 13.82
CA SER A 254 -9.28 -8.36 13.46
C SER A 254 -9.80 -7.44 12.36
N PHE A 255 -10.27 -8.04 11.27
CA PHE A 255 -10.85 -7.30 10.16
C PHE A 255 -12.27 -7.77 9.88
N ARG A 256 -13.09 -6.83 9.45
CA ARG A 256 -14.45 -7.07 8.97
C ARG A 256 -14.60 -6.54 7.57
N ILE A 257 -14.97 -7.41 6.63
CA ILE A 257 -15.26 -7.06 5.25
C ILE A 257 -16.74 -6.73 5.16
N HIS A 258 -17.04 -5.53 4.70
CA HIS A 258 -18.41 -5.02 4.54
C HIS A 258 -18.91 -5.19 3.11
N ALA A 259 -18.03 -5.00 2.13
CA ALA A 259 -18.35 -5.17 0.71
C ALA A 259 -17.13 -5.71 -0.06
N LEU A 260 -17.38 -6.58 -1.03
CA LEU A 260 -16.40 -7.04 -2.01
C LEU A 260 -17.11 -7.21 -3.36
N GLU A 261 -16.90 -6.25 -4.24
CA GLU A 261 -17.40 -6.22 -5.60
C GLU A 261 -16.25 -6.48 -6.57
N THR A 262 -16.50 -7.40 -7.49
CA THR A 262 -15.50 -7.86 -8.45
C THR A 262 -15.96 -7.56 -9.88
N ASN A 263 -15.00 -7.37 -10.77
CA ASN A 263 -15.26 -7.10 -12.17
C ASN A 263 -14.57 -8.14 -13.05
N ALA A 264 -15.22 -8.54 -14.14
CA ALA A 264 -14.64 -9.43 -15.13
C ALA A 264 -13.65 -8.71 -16.06
N THR A 265 -13.74 -7.38 -16.14
CA THR A 265 -12.99 -6.55 -17.09
C THR A 265 -12.06 -5.58 -16.36
N PRO A 266 -10.86 -5.31 -16.92
CA PRO A 266 -9.95 -4.30 -16.38
C PRO A 266 -10.63 -2.94 -16.21
N LEU A 267 -10.48 -2.35 -15.03
CA LEU A 267 -10.97 -1.02 -14.73
C LEU A 267 -10.12 0.03 -15.46
N PRO A 268 -10.73 1.13 -15.93
CA PRO A 268 -10.01 2.19 -16.60
C PRO A 268 -8.99 2.87 -15.66
N PRO A 269 -7.82 3.31 -16.17
CA PRO A 269 -6.77 3.96 -15.38
C PRO A 269 -7.24 5.09 -14.47
N ALA A 270 -8.22 5.89 -14.91
CA ALA A 270 -8.78 7.00 -14.17
C ALA A 270 -9.38 6.60 -12.81
N MET A 271 -9.84 5.36 -12.65
CA MET A 271 -10.38 4.86 -11.39
C MET A 271 -9.34 4.66 -10.28
N PHE A 272 -8.05 4.74 -10.62
CA PHE A 272 -6.92 4.61 -9.69
C PHE A 272 -6.19 5.94 -9.46
N LEU A 273 -6.63 7.02 -10.12
CA LEU A 273 -6.06 8.36 -9.96
C LEU A 273 -6.73 9.12 -8.83
N TYR A 274 -6.09 10.17 -8.34
CA TYR A 274 -6.52 10.95 -7.16
C TYR A 274 -7.60 12.00 -7.46
N ASP A 275 -8.02 12.14 -8.71
CA ASP A 275 -8.86 13.25 -9.20
C ASP A 275 -10.21 13.35 -8.46
N PHE A 276 -10.73 12.24 -7.95
CA PHE A 276 -12.00 12.18 -7.21
C PHE A 276 -11.92 12.74 -5.78
N LEU A 277 -10.74 13.03 -5.23
CA LEU A 277 -10.58 13.46 -3.85
C LEU A 277 -11.23 14.84 -3.54
N ASN A 278 -11.79 15.53 -4.56
CA ASN A 278 -12.51 16.81 -4.47
C ASN A 278 -11.98 17.73 -3.35
N LEU A 279 -10.68 18.05 -3.45
CA LEU A 279 -9.91 18.67 -2.40
C LEU A 279 -10.19 20.18 -2.37
N ALA A 280 -11.31 20.58 -1.75
CA ALA A 280 -11.79 21.96 -1.78
C ALA A 280 -10.79 23.00 -1.21
N ASN A 281 -9.75 22.61 -0.46
CA ASN A 281 -8.86 23.55 0.22
C ASN A 281 -7.40 23.08 0.47
N THR A 282 -6.91 22.00 -0.11
CA THR A 282 -5.54 21.53 0.21
C THR A 282 -4.49 22.05 -0.79
N ASN A 283 -3.36 22.45 -0.24
CA ASN A 283 -2.15 22.65 -1.02
C ASN A 283 -1.76 21.30 -1.65
N ILE A 284 -1.76 21.18 -2.98
CA ILE A 284 -1.26 19.99 -3.67
C ILE A 284 0.26 20.12 -3.72
N ILE A 285 0.99 19.20 -3.13
CA ILE A 285 2.46 19.17 -3.21
C ILE A 285 2.85 18.07 -4.18
N ALA A 286 2.83 18.37 -5.48
CA ALA A 286 3.27 17.39 -6.46
C ALA A 286 4.79 17.21 -6.39
N TYR A 287 5.22 15.96 -6.22
CA TYR A 287 6.62 15.57 -6.32
C TYR A 287 6.82 14.88 -7.68
N SER A 288 7.87 15.23 -8.39
CA SER A 288 8.27 14.50 -9.59
C SER A 288 9.77 14.57 -9.70
N ASN A 289 10.45 13.47 -9.34
CA ASN A 289 11.86 13.10 -9.52
C ASN A 289 12.99 14.12 -9.34
N ASN A 290 12.73 15.41 -9.12
CA ASN A 290 13.61 16.56 -8.83
C ASN A 290 12.85 17.91 -8.74
N MET A 291 11.54 17.96 -9.00
CA MET A 291 10.72 19.18 -8.90
C MET A 291 9.68 19.06 -7.78
N ARG A 292 9.50 20.16 -7.03
CA ARG A 292 8.36 20.36 -6.14
C ARG A 292 7.43 21.36 -6.79
N PHE A 293 6.17 21.00 -6.99
CA PHE A 293 5.15 21.98 -7.32
C PHE A 293 4.24 22.14 -6.11
N LEU A 294 4.11 23.36 -5.64
CA LEU A 294 3.10 23.72 -4.67
C LEU A 294 1.93 24.30 -5.47
N VAL A 295 0.80 23.59 -5.54
CA VAL A 295 -0.44 24.18 -6.05
C VAL A 295 -1.18 24.75 -4.86
N VAL A 296 -1.15 26.08 -4.72
CA VAL A 296 -1.93 26.81 -3.71
C VAL A 296 -3.17 27.34 -4.40
N LYS A 297 -4.37 26.89 -3.99
CA LYS A 297 -5.66 27.45 -4.47
C LYS A 297 -5.75 27.53 -6.01
N GLY A 298 -5.38 26.47 -6.72
CA GLY A 298 -5.42 26.42 -8.19
C GLY A 298 -4.32 27.20 -8.90
N LYS A 299 -3.37 27.83 -8.19
CA LYS A 299 -2.17 28.43 -8.77
C LYS A 299 -0.97 27.50 -8.58
N THR A 300 -0.43 27.01 -9.68
CA THR A 300 0.80 26.21 -9.70
C THR A 300 2.00 27.13 -9.49
N VAL A 301 2.65 27.03 -8.33
CA VAL A 301 3.92 27.71 -8.07
C VAL A 301 5.05 26.70 -8.29
N PRO A 302 5.87 26.84 -9.34
CA PRO A 302 7.04 26.00 -9.51
C PRO A 302 8.05 26.33 -8.42
N ILE A 303 8.36 25.36 -7.56
CA ILE A 303 9.49 25.48 -6.64
C ILE A 303 10.67 24.78 -7.31
N ASN A 304 11.59 25.59 -7.84
CA ASN A 304 12.90 25.10 -8.28
C ASN A 304 13.69 24.62 -7.06
N VAL A 305 13.54 23.35 -6.72
CA VAL A 305 14.48 22.69 -5.82
C VAL A 305 15.68 22.29 -6.66
N ARG A 306 16.79 23.02 -6.54
CA ARG A 306 18.07 22.49 -7.02
C ARG A 306 18.29 21.16 -6.30
N PRO A 307 18.36 20.00 -7.01
CA PRO A 307 18.70 18.75 -6.36
C PRO A 307 19.99 18.96 -5.58
N ALA A 308 20.05 18.49 -4.33
CA ALA A 308 21.34 18.37 -3.68
C ALA A 308 22.11 17.33 -4.51
N PRO A 309 23.17 17.72 -5.24
CA PRO A 309 23.80 16.88 -6.24
C PRO A 309 24.51 15.67 -5.64
N THR A 310 24.64 15.55 -4.31
CA THR A 310 25.16 14.35 -3.66
C THR A 310 24.74 14.23 -2.18
N ARG A 311 24.81 13.00 -1.63
CA ARG A 311 24.70 12.68 -0.19
C ARG A 311 25.62 13.56 0.68
N ARG A 312 26.77 13.98 0.12
CA ARG A 312 27.75 14.86 0.76
C ARG A 312 27.19 16.26 1.01
N GLU A 313 26.41 16.81 0.08
CA GLU A 313 25.76 18.11 0.27
C GLU A 313 24.61 18.08 1.28
N VAL A 314 23.85 16.99 1.37
CA VAL A 314 22.83 16.83 2.41
C VAL A 314 23.46 16.78 3.79
N VAL A 315 24.60 16.09 3.92
CA VAL A 315 25.40 16.08 5.16
C VAL A 315 25.95 17.49 5.45
N ILE A 316 26.53 18.18 4.47
CA ILE A 316 27.05 19.55 4.66
C ILE A 316 25.93 20.52 5.09
N LYS A 317 24.74 20.45 4.49
CA LYS A 317 23.60 21.32 4.87
C LYS A 317 23.07 20.99 6.27
N ARG A 318 22.99 19.72 6.65
CA ARG A 318 22.63 19.31 8.02
C ARG A 318 23.70 19.75 9.03
N THR A 319 24.98 19.57 8.72
CA THR A 319 26.08 20.03 9.57
C THR A 319 26.09 21.55 9.71
N ALA A 320 25.87 22.29 8.62
CA ALA A 320 25.78 23.75 8.65
C ALA A 320 24.62 24.23 9.53
N LEU A 321 23.44 23.61 9.44
CA LEU A 321 22.30 23.90 10.32
C LEU A 321 22.62 23.62 11.79
N ILE A 322 23.20 22.45 12.09
CA ILE A 322 23.59 22.08 13.46
C ILE A 322 24.62 23.08 14.01
N VAL A 323 25.63 23.46 13.23
CA VAL A 323 26.62 24.47 13.63
C VAL A 323 25.94 25.82 13.86
N LEU A 324 25.02 26.26 12.99
CA LEU A 324 24.32 27.54 13.16
C LEU A 324 23.47 27.57 14.43
N PHE A 325 22.73 26.49 14.71
CA PHE A 325 21.97 26.34 15.94
C PHE A 325 22.87 26.27 17.17
N SER A 326 24.03 25.61 17.07
CA SER A 326 25.00 25.51 18.17
C SER A 326 25.65 26.86 18.47
N VAL A 327 26.00 27.65 17.44
CA VAL A 327 26.51 29.02 17.58
C VAL A 327 25.44 29.93 18.16
N GLY A 328 24.19 29.84 17.69
CA GLY A 328 23.07 30.59 18.25
C GLY A 328 22.78 30.28 19.72
N ALA A 329 22.92 29.01 20.13
CA ALA A 329 22.77 28.59 21.53
C ALA A 329 23.99 28.97 22.41
N ALA A 330 25.20 28.99 21.84
CA ALA A 330 26.42 29.36 22.57
C ALA A 330 26.59 30.88 22.72
N PHE A 331 25.97 31.68 21.85
CA PHE A 331 26.12 33.14 21.83
C PHE A 331 25.59 33.83 23.11
N PRO A 332 24.41 33.48 23.67
CA PRO A 332 23.96 33.99 24.96
C PRO A 332 24.90 33.64 26.11
N TRP A 333 25.47 32.42 26.11
CA TRP A 333 26.41 31.97 27.13
C TRP A 333 27.75 32.71 27.06
N LEU A 334 28.25 32.95 25.85
CA LEU A 334 29.45 33.76 25.60
C LEU A 334 29.24 35.22 26.01
N LEU A 335 28.09 35.81 25.67
CA LEU A 335 27.72 37.17 26.10
C LEU A 335 27.64 37.28 27.62
N TRP A 336 27.04 36.29 28.30
CA TRP A 336 26.99 36.22 29.75
C TRP A 336 28.38 36.12 30.39
N ARG A 337 29.30 35.33 29.81
CA ARG A 337 30.69 35.27 30.30
C ARG A 337 31.44 36.59 30.13
N VAL A 338 31.23 37.29 29.02
CA VAL A 338 31.88 38.59 28.77
C VAL A 338 31.35 39.66 29.72
N THR A 339 30.03 39.71 29.96
CA THR A 339 29.44 40.65 30.95
C THR A 339 29.85 40.31 32.38
N ALA A 340 29.89 39.02 32.75
CA ALA A 340 30.37 38.59 34.07
C ALA A 340 31.85 38.94 34.32
N LYS A 341 32.71 38.85 33.28
CA LYS A 341 34.13 39.24 33.39
C LYS A 341 34.29 40.76 33.47
N ARG A 342 33.47 41.53 32.76
CA ARG A 342 33.48 43.01 32.81
C ARG A 342 33.02 43.54 34.17
N ASN A 343 32.02 42.92 34.79
CA ASN A 343 31.55 43.30 36.12
C ASN A 343 32.55 42.95 37.24
N ARG A 344 33.43 41.95 37.05
CA ARG A 344 34.51 41.66 38.01
C ARG A 344 35.64 42.70 37.99
N ASN A 345 35.88 43.35 36.85
CA ASN A 345 36.92 44.38 36.72
C ASN A 345 36.45 45.79 37.15
N LEU A 346 35.16 45.96 37.49
CA LEU A 346 34.60 47.21 38.03
C LEU A 346 34.46 47.19 39.56
N VAL A 347 34.86 46.09 40.21
CA VAL A 347 34.82 45.88 41.67
C VAL A 347 36.23 45.74 42.26
N SER A 348 37.27 46.02 41.46
CA SER A 348 38.66 46.22 41.88
C SER A 348 39.05 47.66 41.58
#